data_AF-A0AAD1YCX4-F1
#
_entry.id   AF-A0AAD1YCX4-F1
#
_cell.length_a   1.000
_cell.length_b   1.000
_cell.length_c   1.000
_cell.angle_alpha   90.00
_cell.angle_beta   90.00
_cell.angle_gamma   90.00
#
_symmetry.space_group_name_H-M   'P 1'
#
loop_
_entity.id
_entity.type
_entity.pdbx_description
1 polymer ?
#
loop_
_entity_poly.entity_id
_entity_poly.type
_entity_poly.pdbx_seq_one_letter_code
_entity_poly.pdbx_strand_id
1 'polypeptide(L)'
;MKQIGFIGLVKAYKAYDISKNVLFTTYASMIVNSTLIDNYKSDKSQHIKFTSLNTTIDDGSNESKEFIECFDDEINYEDIAINNVEYERLRLAINQLDPTYKRIVEMIAFEEKSQLQIAEILNMGRSTVSLKYRETLEQLKIIMKGDDDMPIKSNLTREELRGWIEKNGSHKESLMKIAEKHKLTLGTIRGYLEAWDIRKYSKNYRGSKKVNDADKNTTKPKQEIKVTAPSFLQEIKTYRGSIGQYQINGDNVDLQFGNAIVSIEKENIMNLVMELSELNRIIS
;
A
#
# COMPACT_ATOMS: atom_id res chain seq x y z
N MET A 1 32.71 27.60 -18.55
CA MET A 1 33.37 28.92 -18.58
C MET A 1 34.13 29.20 -19.88
N LYS A 2 35.27 28.54 -20.16
CA LYS A 2 36.11 28.86 -21.35
C LYS A 2 35.38 28.76 -22.70
N GLN A 3 34.53 27.76 -22.89
CA GLN A 3 33.75 27.57 -24.12
C GLN A 3 32.68 28.67 -24.33
N ILE A 4 31.97 29.06 -23.26
CA ILE A 4 30.97 30.15 -23.31
C ILE A 4 31.65 31.49 -23.62
N GLY A 5 32.83 31.73 -23.04
CA GLY A 5 33.63 32.91 -23.37
C GLY A 5 34.02 32.96 -24.85
N PHE A 6 34.37 31.81 -25.45
CA PHE A 6 34.64 31.72 -26.89
C PHE A 6 33.40 32.02 -27.75
N ILE A 7 32.22 31.54 -27.34
CA ILE A 7 30.94 31.88 -28.00
C ILE A 7 30.69 33.40 -27.94
N GLY A 8 30.94 34.03 -26.79
CA GLY A 8 30.85 35.48 -26.63
C GLY A 8 31.81 36.25 -27.53
N LEU A 9 33.04 35.76 -27.69
CA LEU A 9 34.04 36.36 -28.58
C LEU A 9 33.62 36.27 -30.05
N VAL A 10 33.10 35.12 -30.49
CA VAL A 10 32.58 34.95 -31.86
C VAL A 10 31.39 35.88 -32.12
N LYS A 11 30.50 36.06 -31.13
CA LYS A 11 29.40 37.03 -31.22
C LYS A 11 29.91 38.46 -31.35
N ALA A 12 30.92 38.84 -30.55
CA ALA A 12 31.54 40.15 -30.61
C ALA A 12 32.18 40.41 -31.99
N TYR A 13 32.92 39.42 -32.52
CA TYR A 13 33.54 39.52 -33.85
C TYR A 13 32.51 39.76 -34.97
N LYS A 14 31.38 39.05 -34.94
CA LYS A 14 30.33 39.18 -35.97
C LYS A 14 29.57 40.51 -35.93
N ALA A 15 29.42 41.10 -34.75
CA ALA A 15 28.61 42.32 -34.55
C ALA A 15 29.46 43.60 -34.42
N TYR A 16 30.79 43.48 -34.48
CA TYR A 16 31.70 44.60 -34.34
C TYR A 16 31.67 45.51 -35.58
N ASP A 17 31.65 46.81 -35.34
CA ASP A 17 31.57 47.83 -36.37
C ASP A 17 32.69 48.86 -36.14
N ILE A 18 33.58 48.97 -37.13
CA ILE A 18 34.77 49.83 -37.09
C ILE A 18 34.37 51.31 -37.08
N SER A 19 33.20 51.66 -37.67
CA SER A 19 32.73 53.04 -37.75
C SER A 19 32.43 53.67 -36.38
N LYS A 20 32.25 52.85 -35.34
CA LYS A 20 31.87 53.29 -33.99
C LYS A 20 33.06 53.77 -33.15
N ASN A 21 34.29 53.73 -33.67
CA ASN A 21 35.51 54.23 -33.01
C ASN A 21 35.73 53.70 -31.57
N VAL A 22 35.41 52.42 -31.34
CA VAL A 22 35.68 51.74 -30.06
C VAL A 22 36.65 50.60 -30.31
N LEU A 23 37.65 50.44 -29.45
CA LEU A 23 38.60 49.32 -29.50
C LEU A 23 37.86 47.98 -29.43
N PHE A 24 38.18 47.06 -30.34
CA PHE A 24 37.59 45.72 -30.38
C PHE A 24 37.72 44.99 -29.02
N THR A 25 38.86 45.14 -28.34
CA THR A 25 39.11 44.54 -27.03
C THR A 25 38.08 44.98 -25.98
N THR A 26 37.76 46.28 -25.93
CA THR A 26 36.78 46.86 -25.01
C THR A 26 35.38 46.33 -25.31
N TYR A 27 34.99 46.29 -26.59
CA TYR A 27 33.68 45.78 -27.01
C TYR A 27 33.55 44.27 -26.75
N ALA A 28 34.55 43.49 -27.14
CA ALA A 28 34.58 42.04 -26.95
C ALA A 28 34.52 41.65 -25.47
N SER A 29 35.23 42.38 -24.59
CA SER A 29 35.17 42.17 -23.14
C SER A 29 33.75 42.34 -22.60
N MET A 30 33.02 43.38 -23.05
CA MET A 30 31.64 43.63 -22.63
C MET A 30 30.68 42.52 -23.07
N ILE A 31 30.79 42.08 -24.33
CA ILE A 31 29.93 41.02 -24.88
C ILE A 31 30.24 39.67 -24.22
N VAL A 32 31.52 39.33 -24.03
CA VAL A 32 31.94 38.10 -23.35
C VAL A 32 31.40 38.07 -21.92
N ASN A 33 31.54 39.15 -21.16
CA ASN A 33 31.00 39.24 -19.81
C ASN A 33 29.47 39.12 -19.77
N SER A 34 28.76 39.78 -20.68
CA SER A 34 27.31 39.63 -20.79
C SER A 34 26.91 38.17 -21.04
N THR A 35 27.57 37.51 -22.01
CA THR A 35 27.24 36.11 -22.33
C THR A 35 27.53 35.13 -21.19
N LEU A 36 28.55 35.40 -20.37
CA LEU A 36 28.83 34.62 -19.17
C LEU A 36 27.76 34.82 -18.11
N ILE A 37 27.33 36.06 -17.88
CA ILE A 37 26.27 36.40 -16.91
C ILE A 37 24.94 35.78 -17.35
N ASP A 38 24.59 35.88 -18.63
CA ASP A 38 23.35 35.33 -19.17
C ASP A 38 23.32 33.81 -19.06
N ASN A 39 24.45 33.14 -19.34
CA ASN A 39 24.56 31.70 -19.17
C ASN A 39 24.43 31.29 -17.69
N TYR A 40 25.11 31.98 -16.77
CA TYR A 40 25.00 31.72 -15.34
C TYR A 40 23.58 31.91 -14.80
N LYS A 41 22.86 32.93 -15.28
CA LYS A 41 21.45 33.17 -14.92
C LYS A 41 20.55 32.06 -15.47
N SER A 42 20.77 31.63 -16.71
CA SER A 42 19.99 30.54 -17.31
C SER A 42 20.17 29.23 -16.55
N ASP A 43 21.39 28.91 -16.15
CA ASP A 43 21.75 27.71 -15.38
C ASP A 43 21.08 27.73 -14.00
N LYS A 44 21.12 28.87 -13.29
CA LYS A 44 20.43 29.06 -12.00
C LYS A 44 18.91 29.02 -12.08
N SER A 45 18.31 29.46 -13.19
CA SER A 45 16.85 29.48 -13.34
C SER A 45 16.25 28.12 -13.70
N GLN A 46 17.04 27.23 -14.32
CA GLN A 46 16.57 25.92 -14.77
C GLN A 46 16.72 24.81 -13.73
N HIS A 47 17.64 24.99 -12.76
CA HIS A 47 17.73 24.07 -11.63
C HIS A 47 16.86 24.58 -10.48
N ILE A 48 15.63 24.05 -10.40
CA ILE A 48 14.94 23.88 -9.11
C ILE A 48 15.99 23.30 -8.16
N LYS A 49 16.23 23.94 -7.01
CA LYS A 49 17.28 23.54 -6.06
C LYS A 49 16.97 22.15 -5.51
N PHE A 50 17.42 21.11 -6.19
CA PHE A 50 17.37 19.75 -5.67
C PHE A 50 18.59 19.54 -4.79
N THR A 51 18.34 19.20 -3.54
CA THR A 51 19.38 18.69 -2.64
C THR A 51 19.71 17.27 -3.08
N SER A 52 21.00 16.93 -3.14
CA SER A 52 21.41 15.55 -3.41
C SER A 52 20.84 14.63 -2.34
N LEU A 53 20.28 13.49 -2.75
CA LEU A 53 19.77 12.48 -1.82
C LEU A 53 20.88 11.89 -0.93
N ASN A 54 22.13 11.92 -1.40
CA ASN A 54 23.29 11.44 -0.65
C ASN A 54 23.88 12.52 0.27
N THR A 55 23.18 13.64 0.47
CA THR A 55 23.65 14.69 1.40
C THR A 55 23.48 14.17 2.81
N THR A 56 24.55 14.18 3.61
CA THR A 56 24.46 13.81 5.03
C THR A 56 23.69 14.88 5.81
N ILE A 57 22.71 14.46 6.60
CA ILE A 57 22.01 15.29 7.58
C ILE A 57 22.63 15.01 8.95
N ASP A 58 23.00 16.08 9.64
CA ASP A 58 23.36 16.03 11.05
C ASP A 58 22.08 16.23 11.88
N ASP A 59 21.58 15.16 12.48
CA ASP A 59 20.42 15.17 13.38
C ASP A 59 20.82 15.27 14.87
N GLY A 60 22.10 15.50 15.16
CA GLY A 60 22.64 15.52 16.53
C GLY A 60 22.82 14.13 17.15
N SER A 61 22.61 13.05 16.39
CA SER A 61 23.04 11.71 16.77
C SER A 61 24.50 11.46 16.38
N ASN A 62 25.11 10.42 16.96
CA ASN A 62 26.49 10.03 16.62
C ASN A 62 26.60 9.35 15.23
N GLU A 63 25.49 9.19 14.51
CA GLU A 63 25.43 8.53 13.21
C GLU A 63 24.96 9.53 12.15
N SER A 64 25.80 9.74 11.13
CA SER A 64 25.44 10.56 9.97
C SER A 64 24.46 9.79 9.08
N LYS A 65 23.26 10.33 8.89
CA LYS A 65 22.25 9.77 7.97
C LYS A 65 22.27 10.49 6.64
N GLU A 66 22.03 9.79 5.55
CA GLU A 66 21.83 10.42 4.25
C GLU A 66 20.41 10.97 4.10
N PHE A 67 20.24 12.01 3.29
CA PHE A 67 18.93 12.64 3.04
C PHE A 67 17.90 11.65 2.48
N ILE A 68 18.35 10.61 1.78
CA ILE A 68 17.50 9.52 1.27
C ILE A 68 16.86 8.67 2.38
N GLU A 69 17.53 8.50 3.52
CA GLU A 69 17.08 7.64 4.62
C GLU A 69 15.94 8.26 5.44
N CYS A 70 15.68 9.55 5.24
CA CYS A 70 14.57 10.26 5.88
C CYS A 70 13.26 10.15 5.12
N PHE A 71 13.26 9.51 3.95
CA PHE A 71 12.03 9.26 3.19
C PHE A 71 11.46 7.90 3.57
N ASP A 72 10.26 7.92 4.13
CA ASP A 72 9.44 6.72 4.27
C ASP A 72 8.74 6.43 2.95
N ASP A 73 8.68 5.15 2.56
CA ASP A 73 7.79 4.72 1.48
C ASP A 73 6.33 4.94 1.92
N GLU A 74 5.50 5.47 1.02
CA GLU A 74 4.04 5.62 1.28
C GLU A 74 3.29 4.27 1.37
N ILE A 75 4.02 3.15 1.33
CA ILE A 75 3.47 1.80 1.26
C ILE A 75 3.25 1.27 2.67
N ASN A 76 1.99 1.09 3.05
CA ASN A 76 1.64 0.38 4.29
C ASN A 76 1.64 -1.14 4.05
N TYR A 77 2.75 -1.80 4.40
CA TYR A 77 2.90 -3.25 4.28
C TYR A 77 1.94 -4.04 5.18
N GLU A 78 1.53 -3.48 6.33
CA GLU A 78 0.56 -4.10 7.23
C GLU A 78 -0.82 -4.18 6.55
N ASP A 79 -1.27 -3.07 5.96
CA ASP A 79 -2.53 -3.05 5.20
C ASP A 79 -2.50 -4.02 4.02
N ILE A 80 -1.37 -4.11 3.31
CA ILE A 80 -1.21 -5.07 2.21
C ILE A 80 -1.33 -6.51 2.73
N ALA A 81 -0.67 -6.82 3.85
CA ALA A 81 -0.74 -8.16 4.44
C ALA A 81 -2.17 -8.50 4.90
N ILE A 82 -2.86 -7.57 5.57
CA ILE A 82 -4.25 -7.73 6.00
C ILE A 82 -5.16 -7.98 4.79
N ASN A 83 -5.05 -7.14 3.76
CA ASN A 83 -5.85 -7.30 2.53
C ASN A 83 -5.59 -8.65 1.86
N ASN A 84 -4.34 -9.11 1.80
CA ASN A 84 -4.01 -10.42 1.21
C ASN A 84 -4.68 -11.57 1.95
N VAL A 85 -4.70 -11.52 3.29
CA VAL A 85 -5.40 -12.51 4.11
C VAL A 85 -6.91 -12.45 3.86
N GLU A 86 -7.49 -11.26 3.76
CA GLU A 86 -8.91 -11.06 3.44
C GLU A 86 -9.26 -11.58 2.04
N TYR A 87 -8.40 -11.35 1.04
CA TYR A 87 -8.58 -11.87 -0.32
C TYR A 87 -8.61 -13.38 -0.36
N GLU A 88 -7.69 -14.06 0.34
CA GLU A 88 -7.68 -15.52 0.41
C GLU A 88 -8.92 -16.06 1.15
N ARG A 89 -9.34 -15.41 2.25
CA ARG A 89 -10.59 -15.74 2.94
C ARG A 89 -11.80 -15.62 2.02
N LEU A 90 -11.92 -14.51 1.28
CA LEU A 90 -12.99 -14.29 0.31
C LEU A 90 -12.96 -15.33 -0.81
N ARG A 91 -11.77 -15.65 -1.33
CA ARG A 91 -11.58 -16.66 -2.38
C ARG A 91 -12.04 -18.04 -1.92
N LEU A 92 -11.68 -18.44 -0.70
CA LEU A 92 -12.16 -19.68 -0.10
C LEU A 92 -13.69 -19.67 0.05
N ALA A 93 -14.27 -18.57 0.51
CA ALA A 93 -15.72 -18.43 0.63
C ALA A 93 -16.44 -18.54 -0.73
N ILE A 94 -15.92 -17.90 -1.78
CA ILE A 94 -16.46 -18.00 -3.14
C ILE A 94 -16.36 -19.44 -3.67
N ASN A 95 -15.29 -20.16 -3.35
CA ASN A 95 -15.12 -21.55 -3.76
C ASN A 95 -16.07 -22.53 -3.05
N GLN A 96 -16.67 -22.15 -1.92
CA GLN A 96 -17.68 -22.96 -1.23
C GLN A 96 -19.09 -22.79 -1.81
N LEU A 97 -19.32 -21.79 -2.66
CA LEU A 97 -20.60 -21.57 -3.32
C LEU A 97 -20.87 -22.65 -4.38
N ASP A 98 -22.15 -22.92 -4.63
CA ASP A 98 -22.58 -23.74 -5.76
C ASP A 98 -22.02 -23.17 -7.08
N PRO A 99 -21.64 -24.00 -8.08
CA PRO A 99 -21.01 -23.53 -9.31
C PRO A 99 -21.81 -22.46 -10.05
N THR A 100 -23.15 -22.52 -9.97
CA THR A 100 -24.03 -21.51 -10.57
C THR A 100 -23.89 -20.15 -9.89
N TYR A 101 -23.91 -20.12 -8.55
CA TYR A 101 -23.80 -18.89 -7.75
C TYR A 101 -22.40 -18.29 -7.87
N LYS A 102 -21.36 -19.13 -7.80
CA LYS A 102 -19.97 -18.75 -8.06
C LYS A 102 -19.82 -18.08 -9.42
N ARG A 103 -20.35 -18.70 -10.49
CA ARG A 103 -20.23 -18.17 -11.85
C ARG A 103 -20.92 -16.82 -12.01
N ILE A 104 -22.09 -16.63 -11.38
CA ILE A 104 -22.80 -15.34 -11.39
C ILE A 104 -21.97 -14.25 -10.70
N VAL A 105 -21.41 -14.52 -9.52
CA VAL A 105 -20.58 -13.54 -8.79
C VAL A 105 -19.30 -13.21 -9.55
N GLU A 106 -18.62 -14.19 -10.13
CA GLU A 106 -17.43 -13.95 -10.94
C GLU A 106 -17.72 -13.06 -12.14
N MET A 107 -18.82 -13.32 -12.85
CA MET A 107 -19.20 -12.53 -14.02
C MET A 107 -19.57 -11.08 -13.66
N ILE A 108 -20.18 -10.86 -12.48
CA ILE A 108 -20.55 -9.50 -12.04
C ILE A 108 -19.34 -8.74 -11.50
N ALA A 109 -18.57 -9.37 -10.60
CA ALA A 109 -17.54 -8.69 -9.82
C ALA A 109 -16.18 -8.60 -10.53
N PHE A 110 -15.83 -9.60 -11.36
CA PHE A 110 -14.52 -9.67 -12.02
C PHE A 110 -14.58 -9.51 -13.54
N GLU A 111 -15.67 -9.93 -14.18
CA GLU A 111 -15.85 -9.76 -15.64
C GLU A 111 -16.71 -8.53 -16.01
N GLU A 112 -17.16 -7.74 -15.02
CA GLU A 112 -17.98 -6.51 -15.18
C GLU A 112 -19.25 -6.69 -16.04
N LYS A 113 -19.82 -7.89 -16.08
CA LYS A 113 -21.02 -8.18 -16.88
C LYS A 113 -22.27 -7.68 -16.19
N SER A 114 -23.16 -7.09 -16.98
CA SER A 114 -24.49 -6.74 -16.51
C SER A 114 -25.33 -8.00 -16.27
N GLN A 115 -26.31 -7.91 -15.36
CA GLN A 115 -27.26 -8.99 -15.10
C GLN A 115 -28.06 -9.42 -16.35
N LEU A 116 -28.22 -8.53 -17.33
CA LEU A 116 -28.84 -8.83 -18.63
C LEU A 116 -27.94 -9.74 -19.48
N GLN A 117 -26.66 -9.39 -19.63
CA GLN A 117 -25.70 -10.22 -20.36
C GLN A 117 -25.51 -11.59 -19.70
N ILE A 118 -25.54 -11.64 -18.37
CA ILE A 118 -25.46 -12.90 -17.63
C ILE A 118 -26.69 -13.78 -17.86
N ALA A 119 -27.88 -13.17 -17.91
CA ALA A 119 -29.13 -13.87 -18.23
C ALA A 119 -29.07 -14.53 -19.61
N GLU A 120 -28.52 -13.82 -20.60
CA GLU A 120 -28.29 -14.36 -21.95
C GLU A 120 -27.25 -15.50 -21.95
N ILE A 121 -26.12 -15.33 -21.26
CA ILE A 121 -25.04 -16.32 -21.21
C ILE A 121 -25.47 -17.61 -20.50
N LEU A 122 -26.19 -17.50 -19.39
CA LEU A 122 -26.62 -18.64 -18.59
C LEU A 122 -27.97 -19.21 -19.03
N ASN A 123 -28.61 -18.66 -20.07
CA ASN A 123 -29.98 -18.99 -20.48
C ASN A 123 -30.97 -18.95 -19.29
N MET A 124 -30.89 -17.90 -18.48
CA MET A 124 -31.75 -17.66 -17.32
C MET A 124 -32.55 -16.38 -17.47
N GLY A 125 -33.68 -16.25 -16.77
CA GLY A 125 -34.38 -14.98 -16.70
C GLY A 125 -33.57 -13.93 -15.92
N ARG A 126 -33.62 -12.66 -16.36
CA ARG A 126 -32.98 -11.54 -15.64
C ARG A 126 -33.35 -11.50 -14.16
N SER A 127 -34.63 -11.72 -13.85
CA SER A 127 -35.13 -11.76 -12.46
C SER A 127 -34.52 -12.91 -11.66
N THR A 128 -34.28 -14.06 -12.28
CA THR A 128 -33.63 -15.22 -11.66
C THR A 128 -32.17 -14.94 -11.37
N VAL A 129 -31.45 -14.30 -12.29
CA VAL A 129 -30.05 -13.88 -12.06
C VAL A 129 -29.95 -12.89 -10.91
N SER A 130 -30.85 -11.90 -10.86
CA SER A 130 -30.92 -10.92 -9.77
C SER A 130 -31.19 -11.58 -8.42
N LEU A 131 -32.16 -12.49 -8.35
CA LEU A 131 -32.46 -13.27 -7.14
C LEU A 131 -31.26 -14.08 -6.70
N LYS A 132 -30.66 -14.85 -7.62
CA LYS A 132 -29.50 -15.69 -7.33
C LYS A 132 -28.30 -14.87 -6.85
N TYR A 133 -28.05 -13.71 -7.46
CA TYR A 133 -26.98 -12.82 -7.01
C TYR A 133 -27.22 -12.34 -5.56
N ARG A 134 -28.45 -11.94 -5.23
CA ARG A 134 -28.80 -11.55 -3.85
C ARG A 134 -28.60 -12.70 -2.86
N GLU A 135 -29.09 -13.90 -3.20
CA GLU A 135 -28.89 -15.10 -2.38
C GLU A 135 -27.40 -15.43 -2.20
N THR A 136 -26.59 -15.22 -3.25
CA THR A 136 -25.14 -15.45 -3.17
C THR A 136 -24.48 -14.50 -2.18
N LEU A 137 -24.86 -13.22 -2.19
CA LEU A 137 -24.33 -12.24 -1.24
C LEU A 137 -24.74 -12.58 0.21
N GLU A 138 -25.97 -13.06 0.41
CA GLU A 138 -26.42 -13.54 1.72
C GLU A 138 -25.63 -14.77 2.19
N GLN A 139 -25.38 -15.73 1.29
CA GLN A 139 -24.57 -16.91 1.57
C GLN A 139 -23.12 -16.55 1.88
N LEU A 140 -22.48 -15.70 1.07
CA LEU A 140 -21.12 -15.21 1.31
C LEU A 140 -21.02 -14.50 2.66
N LYS A 141 -22.03 -13.68 3.01
CA LYS A 141 -22.08 -13.03 4.32
C LYS A 141 -22.15 -14.04 5.48
N ILE A 142 -22.82 -15.17 5.30
CA ILE A 142 -22.89 -16.22 6.33
C ILE A 142 -21.56 -16.99 6.40
N ILE A 143 -20.98 -17.35 5.27
CA ILE A 143 -19.72 -18.11 5.19
C ILE A 143 -18.54 -17.30 5.74
N MET A 144 -18.52 -16.00 5.43
CA MET A 144 -17.46 -15.11 5.90
C MET A 144 -17.64 -14.63 7.35
N LYS A 145 -18.78 -14.94 8.00
CA LYS A 145 -18.94 -14.72 9.43
C LYS A 145 -18.15 -15.80 10.20
N GLY A 146 -16.96 -15.45 10.67
CA GLY A 146 -16.11 -16.29 11.51
C GLY A 146 -15.93 -15.76 12.94
N ASP A 147 -15.11 -16.44 13.74
CA ASP A 147 -14.84 -16.10 15.16
C ASP A 147 -14.16 -14.73 15.36
N ASP A 148 -13.58 -14.16 14.30
CA ASP A 148 -12.98 -12.82 14.25
C ASP A 148 -14.02 -11.69 14.09
N ASP A 149 -15.29 -12.02 13.89
CA ASP A 149 -16.37 -11.04 13.85
C ASP A 149 -16.46 -10.47 15.27
N MET A 150 -15.79 -9.32 15.50
CA MET A 150 -15.87 -8.58 16.76
C MET A 150 -17.36 -8.52 17.06
N PRO A 151 -17.83 -9.15 18.15
CA PRO A 151 -19.25 -9.21 18.38
C PRO A 151 -19.68 -7.76 18.40
N ILE A 152 -20.62 -7.41 17.51
CA ILE A 152 -21.30 -6.13 17.56
C ILE A 152 -22.13 -6.19 18.86
N LYS A 153 -21.45 -6.09 20.00
CA LYS A 153 -21.96 -5.79 21.33
C LYS A 153 -22.23 -4.29 21.42
N SER A 154 -22.26 -3.56 20.32
CA SER A 154 -22.91 -2.26 20.35
C SER A 154 -24.42 -2.49 20.35
N ASN A 155 -24.97 -2.62 21.56
CA ASN A 155 -26.34 -2.21 21.88
C ASN A 155 -26.52 -0.68 21.67
N LEU A 156 -25.80 -0.09 20.72
CA LEU A 156 -25.77 1.34 20.42
C LEU A 156 -26.11 1.50 18.95
N THR A 157 -27.35 1.88 18.71
CA THR A 157 -27.87 2.18 17.38
C THR A 157 -27.40 3.56 16.92
N ARG A 158 -27.46 3.78 15.59
CA ARG A 158 -27.18 5.09 14.97
C ARG A 158 -28.04 6.21 15.58
N GLU A 159 -29.29 5.89 15.87
CA GLU A 159 -30.28 6.83 16.39
C GLU A 159 -29.99 7.21 17.84
N GLU A 160 -29.63 6.25 18.68
CA GLU A 160 -29.23 6.49 20.06
C GLU A 160 -27.97 7.34 20.14
N LEU A 161 -26.95 7.04 19.33
CA LEU A 161 -25.72 7.83 19.28
C LEU A 161 -26.00 9.26 18.78
N ARG A 162 -26.84 9.42 17.76
CA ARG A 162 -27.25 10.74 17.25
C ARG A 162 -27.95 11.57 18.32
N GLY A 163 -29.00 11.05 18.95
CA GLY A 163 -29.76 11.79 19.97
C GLY A 163 -28.90 12.16 21.18
N TRP A 164 -27.94 11.30 21.51
CA TRP A 164 -26.99 11.55 22.58
C TRP A 164 -26.02 12.70 22.23
N ILE A 165 -25.52 12.76 20.99
CA ILE A 165 -24.63 13.81 20.48
C ILE A 165 -25.35 15.15 20.31
N GLU A 166 -26.63 15.16 19.94
CA GLU A 166 -27.46 16.37 19.87
C GLU A 166 -27.66 17.01 21.25
N LYS A 167 -27.81 16.18 22.29
CA LYS A 167 -28.04 16.62 23.67
C LYS A 167 -26.77 17.03 24.40
N ASN A 168 -25.71 16.23 24.30
CA ASN A 168 -24.49 16.40 25.09
C ASN A 168 -23.30 16.95 24.28
N GLY A 169 -23.36 16.91 22.95
CA GLY A 169 -22.27 17.37 22.08
C GLY A 169 -21.18 16.32 21.84
N SER A 170 -20.21 16.65 20.97
CA SER A 170 -19.15 15.74 20.51
C SER A 170 -17.82 15.87 21.28
N HIS A 171 -17.85 16.35 22.52
CA HIS A 171 -16.64 16.55 23.33
C HIS A 171 -16.13 15.24 23.95
N LYS A 172 -14.85 15.15 24.29
CA LYS A 172 -14.20 13.92 24.76
C LYS A 172 -14.88 13.29 25.99
N GLU A 173 -15.20 14.09 27.00
CA GLU A 173 -15.88 13.61 28.22
C GLU A 173 -17.27 13.06 27.93
N SER A 174 -17.93 13.66 26.95
CA SER A 174 -19.21 13.21 26.47
C SER A 174 -19.09 11.83 25.80
N LEU A 175 -18.15 11.69 24.88
CA LEU A 175 -17.90 10.42 24.20
C LEU A 175 -17.49 9.31 25.19
N MET A 176 -16.78 9.63 26.28
CA MET A 176 -16.49 8.66 27.34
C MET A 176 -17.76 8.19 28.07
N LYS A 177 -18.70 9.09 28.39
CA LYS A 177 -19.94 8.71 29.09
C LYS A 177 -20.82 7.74 28.30
N ILE A 178 -20.92 7.92 26.98
CA ILE A 178 -21.64 6.97 26.12
C ILE A 178 -20.83 5.68 25.91
N ALA A 179 -19.50 5.75 25.92
CA ALA A 179 -18.61 4.59 25.89
C ALA A 179 -18.80 3.70 27.12
N GLU A 180 -18.78 4.29 28.31
CA GLU A 180 -19.01 3.62 29.59
C GLU A 180 -20.41 3.00 29.64
N LYS A 181 -21.44 3.74 29.21
CA LYS A 181 -22.83 3.27 29.21
C LYS A 181 -23.03 2.01 28.35
N HIS A 182 -22.38 1.94 27.19
CA HIS A 182 -22.52 0.82 26.25
C HIS A 182 -21.35 -0.18 26.31
N LYS A 183 -20.43 -0.04 27.28
CA LYS A 183 -19.20 -0.85 27.41
C LYS A 183 -18.37 -0.90 26.13
N LEU A 184 -18.27 0.24 25.44
CA LEU A 184 -17.50 0.42 24.20
C LEU A 184 -16.20 1.18 24.47
N THR A 185 -15.23 1.09 23.56
CA THR A 185 -14.04 1.93 23.62
C THR A 185 -14.30 3.31 23.01
N LEU A 186 -13.53 4.32 23.44
CA LEU A 186 -13.58 5.65 22.84
C LEU A 186 -13.26 5.63 21.33
N GLY A 187 -12.36 4.74 20.91
CA GLY A 187 -12.02 4.52 19.51
C GLY A 187 -13.21 4.03 18.69
N THR A 188 -13.95 3.04 19.21
CA THR A 188 -15.15 2.49 18.54
C THR A 188 -16.22 3.56 18.33
N ILE A 189 -16.48 4.40 19.34
CA ILE A 189 -17.44 5.51 19.20
C ILE A 189 -16.94 6.58 18.22
N ARG A 190 -15.64 6.88 18.22
CA ARG A 190 -15.05 7.80 17.23
C ARG A 190 -15.22 7.27 15.80
N GLY A 191 -15.03 5.97 15.61
CA GLY A 191 -15.28 5.26 14.35
C GLY A 191 -16.74 5.34 13.92
N TYR A 192 -17.69 5.07 14.81
CA TYR A 192 -19.13 5.23 14.50
C TYR A 192 -19.51 6.66 14.14
N LEU A 193 -18.90 7.65 14.79
CA LEU A 193 -19.14 9.06 14.45
C LEU A 193 -18.64 9.43 13.05
N GLU A 194 -17.55 8.82 12.60
CA GLU A 194 -16.99 8.99 11.24
C GLU A 194 -17.81 8.22 10.21
N ALA A 195 -18.02 6.92 10.42
CA ALA A 195 -18.74 6.04 9.49
C ALA A 195 -20.20 6.46 9.25
N TRP A 196 -20.88 6.99 10.27
CA TRP A 196 -22.29 7.40 10.18
C TRP A 196 -22.50 8.90 9.98
N ASP A 197 -21.41 9.67 9.88
CA ASP A 197 -21.39 11.12 9.71
C ASP A 197 -22.31 11.86 10.70
N ILE A 198 -22.16 11.54 12.00
CA ILE A 198 -23.04 12.05 13.07
C ILE A 198 -22.50 13.34 13.70
N ARG A 199 -21.19 13.62 13.57
CA ARG A 199 -20.56 14.80 14.20
C ARG A 199 -21.22 16.12 13.81
N LYS A 200 -21.76 16.22 12.59
CA LYS A 200 -22.46 17.41 12.07
C LYS A 200 -23.68 17.83 12.89
N TYR A 201 -24.30 16.91 13.62
CA TYR A 201 -25.47 17.19 14.47
C TYR A 201 -25.09 17.71 15.86
N SER A 202 -23.79 17.76 16.19
CA SER A 202 -23.34 18.33 17.44
C SER A 202 -23.42 19.85 17.41
N LYS A 203 -23.97 20.46 18.47
CA LYS A 203 -23.95 21.92 18.67
C LYS A 203 -22.54 22.54 18.64
N ASN A 204 -21.52 21.74 18.93
CA ASN A 204 -20.12 22.19 19.01
C ASN A 204 -19.31 21.78 17.77
N TYR A 205 -19.96 21.31 16.69
CA TYR A 205 -19.28 20.95 15.46
C TYR A 205 -18.70 22.20 14.79
N ARG A 206 -17.37 22.31 14.76
CA ARG A 206 -16.65 23.44 14.14
C ARG A 206 -16.25 23.19 12.69
N GLY A 207 -16.81 22.15 12.05
CA GLY A 207 -16.34 21.67 10.76
C GLY A 207 -15.01 20.91 10.90
N SER A 208 -14.82 19.88 10.09
CA SER A 208 -13.47 19.45 9.73
C SER A 208 -12.84 20.58 8.91
N LYS A 209 -11.65 21.06 9.30
CA LYS A 209 -10.82 21.83 8.37
C LYS A 209 -10.69 20.96 7.12
N LYS A 210 -11.29 21.37 6.00
CA LYS A 210 -10.96 20.78 4.71
C LYS A 210 -9.45 21.00 4.53
N VAL A 211 -8.69 19.92 4.47
CA VAL A 211 -7.41 19.96 3.76
C VAL A 211 -7.78 20.33 2.33
N ASN A 212 -7.20 21.42 1.82
CA ASN A 212 -7.57 21.98 0.52
C ASN A 212 -7.51 20.89 -0.56
N ASP A 213 -8.66 20.62 -1.19
CA ASP A 213 -8.77 19.92 -2.47
C ASP A 213 -8.24 20.83 -3.59
N ALA A 214 -6.94 21.08 -3.62
CA ALA A 214 -6.27 21.62 -4.79
C ALA A 214 -5.33 20.53 -5.33
N ASP A 215 -5.56 20.19 -6.59
CA ASP A 215 -4.79 19.26 -7.44
C ASP A 215 -5.06 17.76 -7.30
N LYS A 216 -6.32 17.35 -7.55
CA LYS A 216 -6.65 15.97 -7.99
C LYS A 216 -6.85 15.81 -9.50
N ASN A 217 -6.66 16.87 -10.30
CA ASN A 217 -6.85 16.82 -11.76
C ASN A 217 -5.56 17.14 -12.50
N THR A 218 -4.56 16.27 -12.41
CA THR A 218 -3.60 15.97 -13.49
C THR A 218 -2.66 14.85 -13.05
N THR A 219 -3.17 13.61 -13.05
CA THR A 219 -2.27 12.46 -13.17
C THR A 219 -2.84 11.54 -14.23
N LYS A 220 -2.16 11.48 -15.39
CA LYS A 220 -2.33 10.40 -16.35
C LYS A 220 -2.24 9.05 -15.61
N PRO A 221 -2.96 8.01 -16.04
CA PRO A 221 -2.91 6.70 -15.40
C PRO A 221 -1.45 6.26 -15.25
N LYS A 222 -0.98 6.13 -13.99
CA LYS A 222 0.31 5.50 -13.69
C LYS A 222 0.18 4.06 -14.16
N GLN A 223 1.01 3.70 -15.13
CA GLN A 223 1.15 2.33 -15.59
C GLN A 223 1.48 1.45 -14.39
N GLU A 224 0.68 0.41 -14.19
CA GLU A 224 0.95 -0.63 -13.21
C GLU A 224 2.30 -1.28 -13.53
N ILE A 225 3.32 -0.95 -12.74
CA ILE A 225 4.52 -1.76 -12.70
C ILE A 225 4.15 -2.98 -11.86
N LYS A 226 3.95 -4.12 -12.53
CA LYS A 226 3.87 -5.43 -11.87
C LYS A 226 5.22 -5.73 -11.22
N VAL A 227 5.44 -5.27 -10.00
CA VAL A 227 6.53 -5.74 -9.16
C VAL A 227 6.07 -7.06 -8.55
N THR A 228 6.59 -8.16 -9.08
CA THR A 228 6.47 -9.49 -8.45
C THR A 228 7.42 -9.50 -7.26
N ALA A 229 7.01 -8.89 -6.15
CA ALA A 229 7.73 -9.02 -4.89
C ALA A 229 7.49 -10.45 -4.38
N PRO A 230 8.54 -11.26 -4.12
CA PRO A 230 8.35 -12.56 -3.50
C PRO A 230 7.74 -12.33 -2.11
N SER A 231 6.62 -13.01 -1.84
CA SER A 231 5.92 -12.96 -0.55
C SER A 231 6.92 -13.26 0.58
N PHE A 232 7.29 -12.24 1.34
CA PHE A 232 8.22 -12.34 2.47
C PHE A 232 7.63 -13.15 3.63
N LEU A 233 6.31 -13.26 3.69
CA LEU A 233 5.59 -14.18 4.55
C LEU A 233 5.22 -15.42 3.73
N GLN A 234 5.93 -16.51 3.97
CA GLN A 234 5.57 -17.84 3.49
C GLN A 234 4.93 -18.62 4.65
N GLU A 235 3.87 -19.36 4.35
CA GLU A 235 3.23 -20.27 5.31
C GLU A 235 4.24 -21.35 5.72
N ILE A 236 4.71 -21.33 6.96
CA ILE A 236 5.60 -22.37 7.49
C ILE A 236 4.78 -23.64 7.72
N LYS A 237 4.83 -24.56 6.77
CA LYS A 237 4.18 -25.88 6.90
C LYS A 237 4.99 -26.76 7.83
N THR A 238 4.45 -26.99 9.03
CA THR A 238 5.04 -27.90 10.01
C THR A 238 4.38 -29.27 9.90
N TYR A 239 5.19 -30.32 9.71
CA TYR A 239 4.77 -31.71 9.64
C TYR A 239 5.14 -32.42 10.95
N ARG A 240 4.29 -33.31 11.45
CA ARG A 240 4.53 -34.01 12.72
C ARG A 240 4.64 -35.52 12.48
N GLY A 241 5.78 -36.10 12.82
CA GLY A 241 6.00 -37.54 12.82
C GLY A 241 5.84 -38.18 14.20
N SER A 242 5.98 -39.49 14.26
CA SER A 242 6.00 -40.26 15.51
C SER A 242 7.21 -39.96 16.40
N ILE A 243 8.28 -39.41 15.83
CA ILE A 243 9.57 -39.17 16.52
C ILE A 243 9.96 -37.68 16.61
N GLY A 244 9.28 -36.76 15.91
CA GLY A 244 9.70 -35.36 15.85
C GLY A 244 8.79 -34.45 15.02
N GLN A 245 9.18 -33.18 14.90
CA GLN A 245 8.55 -32.17 14.05
C GLN A 245 9.48 -31.83 12.89
N TYR A 246 8.90 -31.53 11.73
CA TYR A 246 9.65 -31.27 10.50
C TYR A 246 9.15 -29.99 9.82
N GLN A 247 10.06 -29.12 9.41
CA GLN A 247 9.74 -27.88 8.70
C GLN A 247 10.47 -27.85 7.36
N ILE A 248 9.78 -27.38 6.31
CA ILE A 248 10.36 -27.23 4.98
C ILE A 248 10.63 -25.75 4.75
N ASN A 249 11.92 -25.40 4.70
CA ASN A 249 12.41 -24.04 4.54
C ASN A 249 13.18 -23.96 3.22
N GLY A 250 12.46 -23.67 2.13
CA GLY A 250 13.04 -23.63 0.78
C GLY A 250 13.60 -25.00 0.35
N ASP A 251 14.92 -25.06 0.15
CA ASP A 251 15.64 -26.28 -0.25
C ASP A 251 16.07 -27.16 0.93
N ASN A 252 15.85 -26.71 2.17
CA ASN A 252 16.22 -27.43 3.38
C ASN A 252 15.01 -27.98 4.13
N VAL A 253 15.22 -29.11 4.78
CA VAL A 253 14.27 -29.73 5.72
C VAL A 253 14.90 -29.76 7.10
N ASP A 254 14.24 -29.10 8.04
CA ASP A 254 14.65 -29.04 9.43
C ASP A 254 13.93 -30.13 10.22
N LEU A 255 14.68 -31.08 10.78
CA LEU A 255 14.19 -32.15 11.64
C LEU A 255 14.42 -31.78 13.10
N GLN A 256 13.34 -31.62 13.86
CA GLN A 256 13.39 -31.31 15.28
C GLN A 256 13.07 -32.54 16.14
N PHE A 257 14.06 -32.97 16.92
CA PHE A 257 13.96 -34.07 17.89
C PHE A 257 14.19 -33.51 19.31
N GLY A 258 13.10 -33.21 20.02
CA GLY A 258 13.20 -32.53 21.32
C GLY A 258 13.88 -31.16 21.20
N ASN A 259 15.08 -31.01 21.79
CA ASN A 259 15.87 -29.78 21.76
C ASN A 259 16.92 -29.74 20.63
N ALA A 260 17.07 -30.82 19.86
CA ALA A 260 18.01 -30.88 18.74
C ALA A 260 17.31 -30.55 17.42
N ILE A 261 17.97 -29.74 16.59
CA ILE A 261 17.54 -29.40 15.23
C ILE A 261 18.61 -29.88 14.26
N VAL A 262 18.22 -30.64 13.25
CA VAL A 262 19.09 -31.14 12.18
C VAL A 262 18.54 -30.65 10.85
N SER A 263 19.29 -29.81 10.15
CA SER A 263 18.94 -29.28 8.82
C SER A 263 19.57 -30.12 7.73
N ILE A 264 18.78 -30.56 6.75
CA ILE A 264 19.24 -31.39 5.63
C ILE A 264 18.72 -30.83 4.31
N GLU A 265 19.59 -30.74 3.31
CA GLU A 265 19.20 -30.39 1.95
C GLU A 265 18.27 -31.46 1.35
N LYS A 266 17.22 -31.01 0.65
CA LYS A 266 16.18 -31.88 0.09
C LYS A 266 16.73 -32.99 -0.82
N GLU A 267 17.79 -32.71 -1.55
CA GLU A 267 18.46 -33.67 -2.45
C GLU A 267 19.05 -34.85 -1.69
N ASN A 268 19.45 -34.65 -0.42
CA ASN A 268 20.12 -35.65 0.40
C ASN A 268 19.17 -36.49 1.25
N ILE A 269 17.86 -36.20 1.25
CA ILE A 269 16.87 -36.94 2.07
C ILE A 269 16.80 -38.42 1.66
N MET A 270 16.80 -38.72 0.36
CA MET A 270 16.78 -40.11 -0.12
C MET A 270 18.04 -40.87 0.33
N ASN A 271 19.21 -40.22 0.29
CA ASN A 271 20.47 -40.81 0.73
C ASN A 271 20.42 -41.11 2.23
N LEU A 272 19.93 -40.17 3.05
CA LEU A 272 19.78 -40.39 4.49
C LEU A 272 18.83 -41.56 4.79
N VAL A 273 17.71 -41.68 4.07
CA VAL A 273 16.78 -42.81 4.25
C VAL A 273 17.48 -44.14 3.92
N MET A 274 18.28 -44.17 2.85
CA MET A 274 19.06 -45.36 2.47
C MET A 274 20.09 -45.71 3.55
N GLU A 275 20.89 -44.74 4.00
CA GLU A 275 21.88 -44.93 5.06
C GLU A 275 21.27 -45.44 6.37
N LEU A 276 20.16 -44.83 6.81
CA LEU A 276 19.45 -45.28 8.01
C LEU A 276 18.85 -46.69 7.85
N SER A 277 18.43 -47.05 6.64
CA SER A 277 17.91 -48.40 6.35
C SER A 277 19.02 -49.45 6.39
N GLU A 278 20.21 -49.13 5.90
CA GLU A 278 21.39 -50.00 5.98
C GLU A 278 21.87 -50.14 7.43
N LEU A 279 21.92 -49.04 8.17
CA LEU A 279 22.26 -49.05 9.58
C LEU A 279 21.29 -49.92 10.40
N ASN A 280 19.99 -49.85 10.10
CA ASN A 280 19.00 -50.72 10.74
C ASN A 280 19.22 -52.21 10.43
N ARG A 281 19.73 -52.54 9.23
CA ARG A 281 20.10 -53.93 8.87
C ARG A 281 21.38 -54.41 9.55
N ILE A 282 22.28 -53.51 9.92
CA ILE A 282 23.52 -53.84 10.66
C ILE A 282 23.23 -54.04 12.15
N ILE A 283 22.23 -53.32 12.67
CA ILE A 283 21.88 -53.32 14.10
C ILE A 283 20.78 -54.36 14.45
N SER A 284 19.99 -54.81 13.47
CA SER A 284 19.01 -55.92 13.61
C SER A 284 19.67 -57.29 13.42
#